data_AF-A0A259SR75-F1
#
_entry.id   AF-A0A259SR75-F1
#
_cell.length_a   1.000
_cell.length_b   1.000
_cell.length_c   1.000
_cell.angle_alpha   90.00
_cell.angle_beta   90.00
_cell.angle_gamma   90.00
#
_symmetry.space_group_name_H-M   'P 1'
#
loop_
_entity.id
_entity.type
_entity.pdbx_description
1 polymer ?
#
loop_
_entity_poly.entity_id
_entity_poly.type
_entity_poly.pdbx_seq_one_letter_code
_entity_poly.pdbx_strand_id
1 'polypeptide(L)'
;MTLPPRGLPRRFVAGARATRSLRRGAVAVVAVVLAAALLVADRPAPAAAESMWGDAAPPGVRVAVDPLAVNVGTAFRPTVPGLVVGLRYWSAGAAPVGPDGGLWDAAGQLVAGARFGPARAAGWQTVMLAHPVRLSAGAAYVV
;
A
#
# COMPACT_ATOMS: atom_id res chain seq x y z
N MET A 1 -46.52 85.64 -11.34
CA MET A 1 -47.61 85.42 -10.34
C MET A 1 -48.63 84.52 -11.03
N THR A 2 -49.09 83.38 -10.51
CA THR A 2 -49.12 82.83 -9.13
C THR A 2 -48.79 81.30 -9.09
N LEU A 3 -48.57 80.76 -7.88
CA LEU A 3 -48.21 79.36 -7.54
C LEU A 3 -49.44 78.56 -6.99
N PRO A 4 -49.35 77.24 -6.66
CA PRO A 4 -48.72 76.11 -7.36
C PRO A 4 -49.81 75.05 -7.75
N PRO A 5 -50.18 73.92 -7.06
CA PRO A 5 -49.52 72.96 -6.12
C PRO A 5 -49.51 71.46 -6.56
N ARG A 6 -48.68 70.63 -5.86
CA ARG A 6 -48.84 69.21 -5.37
C ARG A 6 -49.66 68.19 -6.21
N GLY A 7 -49.15 67.00 -6.58
CA GLY A 7 -48.54 65.93 -5.75
C GLY A 7 -49.61 64.87 -5.41
N LEU A 8 -49.43 63.54 -5.45
CA LEU A 8 -48.27 62.62 -5.32
C LEU A 8 -48.54 61.27 -6.09
N PRO A 9 -47.62 60.26 -6.12
CA PRO A 9 -47.44 59.41 -7.30
C PRO A 9 -48.20 58.06 -7.34
N ARG A 10 -48.34 57.53 -8.57
CA ARG A 10 -48.70 56.13 -8.84
C ARG A 10 -47.59 55.20 -8.35
N ARG A 11 -47.90 54.30 -7.41
CA ARG A 11 -46.97 53.23 -7.01
C ARG A 11 -46.81 52.20 -8.13
N PHE A 12 -45.63 52.18 -8.75
CA PHE A 12 -45.14 50.99 -9.44
C PHE A 12 -44.80 49.91 -8.39
N VAL A 13 -45.25 48.68 -8.61
CA VAL A 13 -44.65 47.49 -8.00
C VAL A 13 -44.12 46.62 -9.14
N ALA A 14 -42.80 46.45 -9.17
CA ALA A 14 -42.12 45.74 -10.24
C ALA A 14 -42.18 44.22 -10.01
N GLY A 15 -42.84 43.48 -10.91
CA GLY A 15 -42.72 42.03 -11.02
C GLY A 15 -41.38 41.64 -11.66
N ALA A 16 -40.27 41.84 -10.95
CA ALA A 16 -38.94 41.69 -11.51
C ALA A 16 -38.43 40.23 -11.52
N ARG A 17 -38.28 39.71 -12.75
CA ARG A 17 -37.22 38.79 -13.21
C ARG A 17 -37.16 37.39 -12.59
N ALA A 18 -37.34 36.40 -13.45
CA ALA A 18 -36.92 35.03 -13.20
C ALA A 18 -35.40 34.93 -12.94
N THR A 19 -35.02 34.23 -11.87
CA THR A 19 -33.64 33.78 -11.63
C THR A 19 -33.60 32.26 -11.67
N ARG A 20 -33.25 31.73 -12.85
CA ARG A 20 -33.05 30.30 -13.10
C ARG A 20 -31.81 29.83 -12.32
N SER A 21 -31.98 29.40 -11.07
CA SER A 21 -30.86 28.97 -10.23
C SER A 21 -30.16 27.77 -10.85
N LEU A 22 -28.89 28.01 -11.18
CA LEU A 22 -28.04 27.14 -11.97
C LEU A 22 -27.86 25.77 -11.31
N ARG A 23 -28.25 24.69 -12.03
CA ARG A 23 -27.78 23.32 -11.77
C ARG A 23 -26.28 23.21 -12.11
N ARG A 24 -25.41 23.87 -11.33
CA ARG A 24 -23.94 23.88 -11.52
C ARG A 24 -23.19 22.84 -10.66
N GLY A 25 -23.86 22.15 -9.74
CA GLY A 25 -23.20 21.19 -8.84
C GLY A 25 -22.91 19.80 -9.44
N ALA A 26 -23.81 19.26 -10.27
CA ALA A 26 -23.75 17.84 -10.64
C ALA A 26 -22.67 17.48 -11.68
N VAL A 27 -22.38 18.37 -12.64
CA VAL A 27 -21.49 18.05 -13.78
C VAL A 27 -20.01 18.12 -13.37
N ALA A 28 -19.63 19.05 -12.50
CA ALA A 28 -18.25 19.20 -12.05
C ALA A 28 -17.76 17.99 -11.22
N VAL A 29 -18.62 17.42 -10.37
CA VAL A 29 -18.26 16.26 -9.53
C VAL A 29 -18.02 15.02 -10.39
N VAL A 30 -18.86 14.76 -11.40
CA VAL A 30 -18.70 13.61 -12.31
C VAL A 30 -17.40 13.73 -13.12
N ALA A 31 -17.08 14.93 -13.63
CA ALA A 31 -15.84 15.15 -14.38
C ALA A 31 -14.57 14.94 -13.52
N VAL A 32 -14.57 15.38 -12.26
CA VAL A 32 -13.45 15.17 -11.33
C VAL A 32 -13.29 13.69 -10.96
N VAL A 33 -14.40 12.96 -10.75
CA VAL A 33 -14.36 11.52 -10.44
C VAL A 33 -13.87 10.70 -11.64
N LEU A 34 -14.26 11.04 -12.87
CA LEU A 34 -13.73 10.38 -14.09
C LEU A 34 -12.25 10.73 -14.35
N ALA A 35 -11.82 11.96 -14.11
CA ALA A 35 -10.41 12.34 -14.23
C ALA A 35 -9.54 11.62 -13.18
N ALA A 36 -10.02 11.46 -11.94
CA ALA A 36 -9.34 10.71 -10.90
C ALA A 36 -9.25 9.20 -11.23
N ALA A 37 -10.26 8.63 -11.90
CA ALA A 37 -10.25 7.22 -12.31
C ALA A 37 -9.21 6.93 -13.41
N LEU A 38 -9.02 7.84 -14.38
CA LEU A 38 -8.04 7.63 -15.46
C LEU A 38 -6.56 7.74 -15.00
N LEU A 39 -6.28 8.44 -13.91
CA LEU A 39 -4.93 8.54 -13.33
C LEU A 39 -4.48 7.30 -12.55
N VAL A 40 -5.36 6.31 -12.34
CA VAL A 40 -5.03 5.05 -11.63
C VAL A 40 -4.61 3.93 -12.61
N ALA A 41 -4.90 4.09 -13.90
CA ALA A 41 -4.70 3.04 -14.91
C ALA A 41 -3.25 2.83 -15.37
N ASP A 42 -2.35 3.79 -15.15
CA ASP A 42 -0.94 3.73 -15.60
C ASP A 42 0.02 3.24 -14.51
N ARG A 43 -0.46 2.44 -13.56
CA ARG A 43 0.46 1.66 -12.71
C ARG A 43 1.06 0.56 -13.57
N PRO A 44 2.40 0.51 -13.77
CA PRO A 44 3.00 -0.66 -14.39
C PRO A 44 2.58 -1.88 -13.59
N ALA A 45 2.23 -2.97 -14.28
CA ALA A 45 2.07 -4.25 -13.60
C ALA A 45 3.35 -4.50 -12.78
N PRO A 46 3.26 -4.85 -11.48
CA PRO A 46 4.45 -5.07 -10.68
C PRO A 46 5.30 -6.11 -11.39
N ALA A 47 6.57 -5.77 -11.66
CA ALA A 47 7.52 -6.74 -12.20
C ALA A 47 7.46 -8.00 -11.34
N ALA A 48 7.36 -9.17 -11.98
CA ALA A 48 7.12 -10.42 -11.26
C ALA A 48 8.16 -10.58 -10.15
N ALA A 49 7.69 -10.63 -8.90
CA ALA A 49 8.57 -10.70 -7.75
C ALA A 49 9.24 -12.08 -7.72
N GLU A 50 10.54 -12.11 -7.98
CA GLU A 50 11.34 -13.33 -7.86
C GLU A 50 11.51 -13.71 -6.39
N SER A 51 11.66 -15.01 -6.13
CA SER A 51 11.95 -15.54 -4.80
C SER A 51 13.06 -16.57 -4.87
N MET A 52 13.92 -16.60 -3.86
CA MET A 52 14.96 -17.63 -3.72
C MET A 52 14.36 -19.04 -3.55
N TRP A 53 13.10 -19.11 -3.11
CA TRP A 53 12.36 -20.36 -2.93
C TRP A 53 11.16 -20.42 -3.88
N GLY A 54 11.07 -21.50 -4.65
CA GLY A 54 9.88 -21.82 -5.44
C GLY A 54 8.70 -22.27 -4.57
N ASP A 55 7.64 -22.78 -5.21
CA ASP A 55 6.42 -23.22 -4.53
C ASP A 55 6.45 -24.68 -4.05
N ALA A 56 7.45 -25.46 -4.48
CA ALA A 56 7.67 -26.82 -3.99
C ALA A 56 8.01 -26.82 -2.48
N ALA A 57 7.48 -27.79 -1.74
CA ALA A 57 7.83 -27.99 -0.33
C ALA A 57 9.34 -28.30 -0.19
N PRO A 58 10.03 -27.78 0.85
CA PRO A 58 11.41 -28.16 1.11
C PRO A 58 11.54 -29.69 1.28
N PRO A 59 12.60 -30.32 0.74
CA PRO A 59 12.78 -31.76 0.88
C PRO A 59 13.10 -32.13 2.33
N GLY A 60 12.43 -33.16 2.85
CA GLY A 60 12.76 -33.74 4.16
C GLY A 60 12.41 -32.87 5.37
N VAL A 61 11.38 -32.00 5.28
CA VAL A 61 10.88 -31.21 6.42
C VAL A 61 10.63 -32.11 7.64
N ARG A 62 11.28 -31.78 8.76
CA ARG A 62 11.07 -32.37 10.08
C ARG A 62 10.77 -31.24 11.05
N VAL A 63 9.79 -31.45 11.92
CA VAL A 63 9.47 -30.51 13.01
C VAL A 63 10.18 -31.00 14.26
N ALA A 64 10.97 -30.13 14.86
CA ALA A 64 11.58 -30.33 16.18
C ALA A 64 11.15 -29.17 17.08
N VAL A 65 11.01 -29.44 18.38
CA VAL A 65 10.73 -28.40 19.38
C VAL A 65 12.06 -27.96 19.98
N ASP A 66 12.49 -26.75 19.66
CA ASP A 66 13.63 -26.10 20.31
C ASP A 66 13.13 -25.32 21.55
N PRO A 67 13.66 -25.58 22.76
CA PRO A 67 13.31 -24.79 23.94
C PRO A 67 13.94 -23.38 23.96
N LEU A 68 14.88 -23.07 23.06
CA LEU A 68 15.54 -21.77 22.98
C LEU A 68 14.98 -20.92 21.83
N ALA A 69 14.85 -19.62 22.07
CA ALA A 69 14.57 -18.66 21.01
C ALA A 69 15.86 -18.35 20.24
N VAL A 70 15.95 -18.83 18.99
CA VAL A 70 17.08 -18.61 18.08
C VAL A 70 16.61 -18.05 16.75
N ASN A 71 17.42 -17.18 16.15
CA ASN A 71 17.24 -16.75 14.76
C ASN A 71 18.13 -17.61 13.86
N VAL A 72 17.53 -18.24 12.86
CA VAL A 72 18.22 -19.01 11.82
C VAL A 72 17.99 -18.28 10.49
N GLY A 73 19.01 -18.18 9.63
CA GLY A 73 18.89 -17.45 8.38
C GLY A 73 19.75 -18.03 7.25
N THR A 74 19.41 -17.62 6.03
CA THR A 74 20.07 -17.98 4.77
C THR A 74 20.90 -16.80 4.29
N ALA A 75 22.21 -16.98 4.17
CA ALA A 75 23.10 -15.98 3.58
C ALA A 75 22.97 -15.96 2.05
N PHE A 76 22.86 -14.78 1.45
CA PHE A 76 22.76 -14.61 -0.01
C PHE A 76 23.47 -13.34 -0.51
N ARG A 77 23.70 -13.30 -1.82
CA ARG A 77 24.32 -12.16 -2.54
C ARG A 77 23.61 -11.93 -3.87
N PRO A 78 22.91 -10.80 -4.07
CA PRO A 78 22.31 -10.47 -5.36
C PRO A 78 23.38 -10.28 -6.44
N THR A 79 23.16 -10.81 -7.64
CA THR A 79 24.01 -10.55 -8.80
C THR A 79 23.65 -9.25 -9.52
N VAL A 80 22.42 -8.75 -9.32
CA VAL A 80 21.90 -7.48 -9.83
C VAL A 80 21.30 -6.65 -8.69
N PRO A 81 21.28 -5.30 -8.77
CA PRO A 81 20.58 -4.48 -7.79
C PRO A 81 19.07 -4.72 -7.84
N GLY A 82 18.40 -4.70 -6.68
CA GLY A 82 16.98 -5.05 -6.60
C GLY A 82 16.28 -4.49 -5.35
N LEU A 83 15.02 -4.87 -5.17
CA LEU A 83 14.21 -4.54 -3.99
C LEU A 83 13.73 -5.83 -3.31
N VAL A 84 13.99 -5.99 -2.01
CA VAL A 84 13.25 -6.94 -1.18
C VAL A 84 11.93 -6.30 -0.80
N VAL A 85 10.83 -6.92 -1.22
CA VAL A 85 9.46 -6.47 -0.91
C VAL A 85 8.77 -7.32 0.15
N GLY A 86 9.33 -8.49 0.48
CA GLY A 86 8.78 -9.41 1.48
C GLY A 86 9.73 -10.54 1.83
N LEU A 87 9.46 -11.18 2.96
CA LEU A 87 10.18 -12.35 3.46
C LEU A 87 9.31 -13.60 3.26
N ARG A 88 9.91 -14.74 2.90
CA ARG A 88 9.21 -16.00 2.63
C ARG A 88 9.76 -17.12 3.50
N TYR A 89 8.88 -17.81 4.22
CA TYR A 89 9.24 -18.91 5.12
C TYR A 89 8.31 -20.11 4.92
N TRP A 90 8.77 -21.32 5.24
CA TRP A 90 7.93 -22.52 5.24
C TRP A 90 7.32 -22.73 6.63
N SER A 91 6.00 -22.86 6.72
CA SER A 91 5.33 -23.29 7.94
C SER A 91 4.99 -24.77 7.88
N ALA A 92 5.14 -25.49 9.00
CA ALA A 92 4.59 -26.84 9.18
C ALA A 92 3.12 -26.83 9.69
N GLY A 93 2.51 -25.65 9.82
CA GLY A 93 1.20 -25.45 10.44
C GLY A 93 1.28 -25.28 11.96
N ALA A 94 0.26 -24.64 12.54
CA ALA A 94 0.05 -24.46 13.99
C ALA A 94 1.31 -23.99 14.77
N ALA A 95 2.09 -23.08 14.20
CA ALA A 95 3.25 -22.51 14.88
C ALA A 95 2.80 -21.54 15.99
N PRO A 96 3.42 -21.58 17.20
CA PRO A 96 3.20 -20.55 18.21
C PRO A 96 3.76 -19.19 17.75
N VAL A 97 3.30 -18.11 18.38
CA VAL A 97 3.76 -16.74 18.09
C VAL A 97 5.22 -16.60 18.55
N GLY A 98 6.15 -16.70 17.60
CA GLY A 98 7.61 -16.50 17.79
C GLY A 98 8.10 -15.19 17.17
N PRO A 99 9.42 -14.91 17.23
CA PRO A 99 9.99 -13.65 16.77
C PRO A 99 9.85 -13.45 15.25
N ASP A 100 9.79 -12.17 14.90
CA ASP A 100 9.63 -11.66 13.55
C ASP A 100 10.80 -12.07 12.63
N GLY A 101 10.52 -12.31 11.34
CA GLY A 101 11.57 -12.50 10.35
C GLY A 101 12.30 -11.19 10.08
N GLY A 102 13.56 -11.25 9.67
CA GLY A 102 14.39 -10.07 9.40
C GLY A 102 15.18 -10.17 8.12
N LEU A 103 15.79 -9.06 7.74
CA LEU A 103 16.85 -8.98 6.75
C LEU A 103 18.01 -8.26 7.44
N TRP A 104 19.19 -8.87 7.43
CA TRP A 104 20.42 -8.34 8.01
C TRP A 104 21.46 -8.08 6.92
N ASP A 105 22.30 -7.07 7.12
CA ASP A 105 23.46 -6.81 6.28
C ASP A 105 24.70 -7.61 6.71
N ALA A 106 25.80 -7.44 5.97
CA ALA A 106 27.08 -8.09 6.24
C ALA A 106 27.73 -7.74 7.59
N ALA A 107 27.31 -6.64 8.23
CA ALA A 107 27.76 -6.24 9.57
C ALA A 107 26.83 -6.77 10.69
N GLY A 108 25.77 -7.50 10.33
CA GLY A 108 24.77 -8.02 11.27
C GLY A 108 23.74 -6.97 11.69
N GLN A 109 23.65 -5.83 11.01
CA GLN A 109 22.63 -4.82 11.30
C GLN A 109 21.30 -5.21 10.67
N LEU A 110 20.21 -5.14 11.43
CA LEU A 110 18.85 -5.39 10.94
C LEU A 110 18.43 -4.22 10.03
N VAL A 111 18.24 -4.49 8.74
CA VAL A 111 17.82 -3.50 7.73
C VAL A 111 16.34 -3.58 7.37
N ALA A 112 15.67 -4.69 7.69
CA ALA A 112 14.21 -4.79 7.72
C ALA A 112 13.72 -5.89 8.67
N GLY A 113 12.48 -5.77 9.15
CA GLY A 113 11.79 -6.79 9.95
C GLY A 113 10.33 -6.95 9.53
N ALA A 114 9.77 -8.14 9.72
CA ALA A 114 8.40 -8.49 9.34
C ALA A 114 7.75 -9.43 10.36
N ARG A 115 6.64 -8.99 10.94
CA ARG A 115 5.91 -9.79 11.94
C ARG A 115 5.09 -10.89 11.30
N PHE A 116 5.38 -12.14 11.66
CA PHE A 116 4.69 -13.29 11.11
C PHE A 116 3.35 -13.50 11.85
N GLY A 117 2.27 -13.60 11.07
CA GLY A 117 0.94 -13.91 11.59
C GLY A 117 0.78 -15.39 11.94
N PRO A 118 -0.29 -15.77 12.68
CA PRO A 118 -0.57 -17.17 13.01
C PRO A 118 -0.87 -17.99 11.74
N ALA A 119 0.06 -18.89 11.38
CA ALA A 119 -0.09 -19.79 10.25
C ALA A 119 -1.11 -20.90 10.53
N ARG A 120 -2.15 -21.00 9.69
CA ARG A 120 -3.28 -21.93 9.87
C ARG A 120 -3.11 -23.28 9.18
N ALA A 121 -2.14 -23.41 8.29
CA ALA A 121 -1.86 -24.63 7.53
C ALA A 121 -0.34 -24.74 7.26
N ALA A 122 0.13 -25.94 6.92
CA ALA A 122 1.47 -26.13 6.39
C ALA A 122 1.58 -25.53 4.98
N GLY A 123 2.74 -24.99 4.63
CA GLY A 123 2.99 -24.38 3.32
C GLY A 123 3.89 -23.14 3.39
N TRP A 124 4.30 -22.67 2.21
CA TRP A 124 4.98 -21.39 2.06
C TRP A 124 4.10 -20.23 2.50
N GLN A 125 4.63 -19.38 3.37
CA GLN A 125 4.05 -18.14 3.83
C GLN A 125 4.93 -17.00 3.36
N THR A 126 4.34 -15.91 2.85
CA THR A 126 5.08 -14.71 2.47
C THR A 126 4.52 -13.51 3.22
N VAL A 127 5.39 -12.74 3.86
CA VAL A 127 5.03 -11.53 4.63
C VAL A 127 5.68 -10.32 3.96
N MET A 128 4.85 -9.36 3.53
CA MET A 128 5.34 -8.14 2.89
C MET A 128 6.02 -7.22 3.92
N LEU A 129 7.10 -6.56 3.48
CA LEU A 129 7.73 -5.50 4.25
C LEU A 129 6.88 -4.22 4.17
N ALA A 130 6.78 -3.49 5.29
CA ALA A 130 6.14 -2.17 5.29
C ALA A 130 6.89 -1.15 4.42
N HIS A 131 8.21 -1.30 4.31
CA HIS A 131 9.10 -0.50 3.46
C HIS A 131 10.05 -1.44 2.70
N PRO A 132 10.03 -1.47 1.36
CA PRO A 132 10.97 -2.27 0.58
C PRO A 132 12.42 -1.87 0.80
N VAL A 133 13.33 -2.84 0.89
CA VAL A 133 14.78 -2.59 1.06
C VAL A 133 15.48 -2.72 -0.28
N ARG A 134 16.27 -1.70 -0.65
CA ARG A 134 17.16 -1.78 -1.82
C ARG A 134 18.39 -2.61 -1.49
N LEU A 135 18.67 -3.62 -2.32
CA LEU A 135 19.90 -4.39 -2.28
C LEU A 135 20.88 -3.91 -3.34
N SER A 136 22.16 -3.96 -3.00
CA SER A 136 23.27 -3.74 -3.93
C SER A 136 23.77 -5.06 -4.48
N ALA A 137 24.13 -5.09 -5.77
CA ALA A 137 24.78 -6.26 -6.37
C ALA A 137 26.12 -6.56 -5.65
N GLY A 138 26.41 -7.83 -5.43
CA GLY A 138 27.62 -8.32 -4.75
C GLY A 138 27.63 -8.16 -3.22
N ALA A 139 26.74 -7.34 -2.65
CA ALA A 139 26.66 -7.17 -1.20
C ALA A 139 26.06 -8.42 -0.52
N ALA A 140 26.55 -8.75 0.67
CA ALA A 140 26.09 -9.90 1.45
C ALA A 140 24.96 -9.51 2.40
N TYR A 141 23.94 -10.37 2.45
CA TYR A 141 22.77 -10.24 3.33
C TYR A 141 22.42 -11.60 3.93
N VAL A 142 21.66 -11.58 5.02
CA VAL A 142 21.07 -12.78 5.65
C VAL A 142 19.58 -12.55 5.85
N VAL A 143 18.75 -13.57 5.60
CA VAL A 143 17.27 -13.57 5.81
C VAL A 143 16.81 -14.82 6.55
#